data_AF-A0A812RSM3-F1
#
_entry.id   AF-A0A812RSM3-F1
#
_cell.length_a   1.000
_cell.length_b   1.000
_cell.length_c   1.000
_cell.angle_alpha   90.00
_cell.angle_beta   90.00
_cell.angle_gamma   90.00
#
_symmetry.space_group_name_H-M   'P 1'
#
loop_
_entity.id
_entity.type
_entity.pdbx_description
1 polymer ?
#
loop_
_entity_poly.entity_id
_entity_poly.type
_entity_poly.pdbx_seq_one_letter_code
_entity_poly.pdbx_strand_id
1 'polypeptide(L)'
;MPSVCAGTAASPCRFGQARSGGPVQVQRSGGRCLFCDLERLDECVHDGRGRTAIRQALQATGVFLKNDEDIFEEALARIGEVIPDFADLEEGARRLVAAGDWSRILAQRRRLRAEPAAEEDAVYRHRVDTDRQRVRHKFFPSKALVILKARKISHSGHSWTNPMSEELNAKIDDKAFNDSGLPAAHVTSTAAAIERWCKEGSWSFCSNCHLLRPRHLKEADVARTAAPCTSTCPSCEKQPAPWVPKVDDVPEPLRNLSRDVAMALRPLDVDC
;
A
#
# COMPACT_ATOMS: atom_id res chain seq x y z
N MET A 1 -20.83 -31.44 20.77
CA MET A 1 -20.93 -30.68 19.50
C MET A 1 -20.90 -29.19 19.84
N PRO A 2 -20.14 -28.35 19.11
CA PRO A 2 -20.18 -26.91 19.32
C PRO A 2 -21.61 -26.39 19.05
N SER A 3 -22.17 -25.63 19.99
CA SER A 3 -23.46 -24.97 19.82
C SER A 3 -23.24 -23.54 19.34
N VAL A 4 -24.29 -22.94 18.77
CA VAL A 4 -24.24 -21.59 18.23
C VAL A 4 -25.06 -20.68 19.14
N CYS A 5 -24.54 -19.49 19.43
CA CYS A 5 -25.22 -18.53 20.29
C CYS A 5 -26.51 -18.02 19.64
N ALA A 6 -27.64 -18.26 20.29
CA ALA A 6 -28.94 -17.80 19.77
C ALA A 6 -29.09 -16.27 19.85
N GLY A 7 -28.43 -15.63 20.80
CA GLY A 7 -28.57 -14.19 21.07
C GLY A 7 -29.24 -13.93 22.42
N THR A 8 -29.85 -12.76 22.53
CA THR A 8 -30.72 -12.38 23.65
C THR A 8 -32.19 -12.59 23.25
N ALA A 9 -33.13 -12.36 24.19
CA ALA A 9 -34.55 -12.37 23.84
C ALA A 9 -34.93 -11.25 22.84
N ALA A 10 -34.17 -10.15 22.83
CA ALA A 10 -34.45 -8.97 22.01
C ALA A 10 -33.76 -8.99 20.65
N SER A 11 -32.57 -9.60 20.54
CA SER A 11 -31.79 -9.61 19.30
C SER A 11 -30.97 -10.89 19.10
N PRO A 12 -30.81 -11.35 17.84
CA PRO A 12 -29.95 -12.49 17.53
C PRO A 12 -28.48 -12.15 17.79
N CYS A 13 -27.66 -13.17 18.06
CA CYS A 13 -26.23 -12.96 18.26
C CYS A 13 -25.54 -12.54 16.96
N ARG A 14 -24.77 -11.43 17.00
CA ARG A 14 -24.01 -10.89 15.86
C ARG A 14 -22.49 -10.85 16.08
N PHE A 15 -22.02 -11.36 17.22
CA PHE A 15 -20.62 -11.21 17.68
C PHE A 15 -19.67 -12.32 17.17
N GLY A 16 -20.07 -13.07 16.13
CA GLY A 16 -19.35 -14.23 15.62
C GLY A 16 -18.04 -13.88 14.91
N GLN A 17 -16.96 -14.58 15.26
CA GLN A 17 -15.64 -14.36 14.66
C GLN A 17 -15.51 -14.94 13.24
N ALA A 18 -16.22 -16.03 12.94
CA ALA A 18 -16.09 -16.73 11.65
C ALA A 18 -16.77 -15.97 10.48
N ARG A 19 -17.76 -15.13 10.79
CA ARG A 19 -18.54 -14.36 9.81
C ARG A 19 -19.02 -13.08 10.48
N SER A 20 -18.63 -11.92 9.92
CA SER A 20 -19.12 -10.60 10.42
C SER A 20 -20.64 -10.60 10.49
N GLY A 21 -21.19 -10.17 11.62
CA GLY A 21 -22.62 -10.16 11.89
C GLY A 21 -23.28 -11.52 12.13
N GLY A 22 -22.51 -12.62 12.13
CA GLY A 22 -22.99 -13.97 12.42
C GLY A 22 -22.98 -14.30 13.91
N PRO A 23 -23.59 -15.43 14.30
CA PRO A 23 -23.62 -15.83 15.71
C PRO A 23 -22.31 -16.51 16.16
N VAL A 24 -21.99 -16.40 17.44
CA VAL A 24 -20.77 -16.97 18.04
C VAL A 24 -20.90 -18.48 18.21
N GLN A 25 -19.86 -19.25 17.86
CA GLN A 25 -19.75 -20.65 18.28
C GLN A 25 -19.33 -20.71 19.74
N VAL A 26 -20.13 -21.38 20.56
CA VAL A 26 -19.92 -21.52 22.00
C VAL A 26 -19.66 -22.98 22.35
N GLN A 27 -18.62 -23.20 23.16
CA GLN A 27 -18.24 -24.54 23.62
C GLN A 27 -18.92 -24.94 24.93
N ARG A 28 -19.58 -24.00 25.63
CA ARG A 28 -20.15 -24.23 26.96
C ARG A 28 -21.63 -24.62 26.91
N SER A 29 -22.04 -25.45 27.88
CA SER A 29 -23.44 -25.73 28.22
C SER A 29 -24.11 -24.44 28.69
N GLY A 30 -25.06 -23.92 27.91
CA GLY A 30 -25.72 -22.63 28.16
C GLY A 30 -25.98 -21.84 26.88
N GLY A 31 -25.20 -22.12 25.82
CA GLY A 31 -25.55 -21.68 24.46
C GLY A 31 -25.54 -20.16 24.24
N ARG A 32 -24.92 -19.36 25.12
CA ARG A 32 -24.78 -17.91 24.96
C ARG A 32 -23.32 -17.47 25.03
N CYS A 33 -22.97 -16.46 24.22
CA CYS A 33 -21.66 -15.83 24.26
C CYS A 33 -21.59 -14.78 25.38
N LEU A 34 -20.39 -14.27 25.64
CA LEU A 34 -20.14 -13.31 26.72
C LEU A 34 -21.02 -12.05 26.64
N PHE A 35 -21.33 -11.56 25.43
CA PHE A 35 -22.15 -10.35 25.24
C PHE A 35 -23.67 -10.61 25.22
N CYS A 36 -24.11 -11.87 25.11
CA CYS A 36 -25.52 -12.25 25.12
C CYS A 36 -25.98 -12.84 26.47
N ASP A 37 -25.05 -12.98 27.42
CA ASP A 37 -25.25 -13.51 28.76
C ASP A 37 -24.88 -12.42 29.77
N LEU A 38 -25.83 -11.54 30.08
CA LEU A 38 -25.58 -10.32 30.88
C LEU A 38 -25.17 -10.65 32.32
N GLU A 39 -25.70 -11.73 32.91
CA GLU A 39 -25.30 -12.19 34.24
C GLU A 39 -23.82 -12.59 34.24
N ARG A 40 -23.39 -13.37 33.25
CA ARG A 40 -21.98 -13.73 33.11
C ARG A 40 -21.09 -12.55 32.75
N LEU A 41 -21.61 -11.60 31.97
CA LEU A 41 -20.89 -10.38 31.65
C LEU A 41 -20.59 -9.61 32.94
N ASP A 42 -21.61 -9.41 33.79
CA ASP A 42 -21.52 -8.77 35.11
C ASP A 42 -20.49 -9.45 36.02
N GLU A 43 -20.56 -10.78 36.16
CA GLU A 43 -19.56 -11.56 36.90
C GLU A 43 -18.14 -11.30 36.38
N CYS A 44 -17.95 -11.20 35.06
CA CYS A 44 -16.66 -10.96 34.45
C CYS A 44 -16.14 -9.53 34.69
N VAL A 45 -17.00 -8.55 34.94
CA VAL A 45 -16.56 -7.17 35.22
C VAL A 45 -15.83 -7.09 36.55
N HIS A 46 -16.34 -7.81 37.54
CA HIS A 46 -15.84 -7.76 38.91
C HIS A 46 -14.60 -8.66 39.13
N ASP A 47 -14.28 -9.54 38.18
CA ASP A 47 -13.07 -10.35 38.17
C ASP A 47 -12.01 -9.75 37.21
N GLY A 48 -10.77 -9.57 37.69
CA GLY A 48 -9.66 -9.14 36.83
C GLY A 48 -9.41 -10.08 35.64
N ARG A 49 -9.67 -11.38 35.79
CA ARG A 49 -9.59 -12.34 34.67
C ARG A 49 -10.77 -12.16 33.72
N GLY A 50 -11.96 -11.88 34.24
CA GLY A 50 -13.14 -11.58 33.46
C GLY A 50 -12.97 -10.32 32.61
N ARG A 51 -12.42 -9.23 33.16
CA ARG A 51 -12.09 -8.00 32.38
C ARG A 51 -11.12 -8.29 31.25
N THR A 52 -10.18 -9.20 31.47
CA THR A 52 -9.25 -9.66 30.42
C THR A 52 -10.00 -10.42 29.32
N ALA A 53 -10.94 -11.29 29.69
CA ALA A 53 -11.79 -12.00 28.74
C ALA A 53 -12.71 -11.05 27.94
N ILE A 54 -13.26 -10.01 28.57
CA ILE A 54 -14.03 -8.96 27.88
C ILE A 54 -13.16 -8.23 26.86
N ARG A 55 -11.94 -7.81 27.24
CA ARG A 55 -10.99 -7.16 26.31
C ARG A 55 -10.64 -8.06 25.13
N GLN A 56 -10.38 -9.35 25.38
CA GLN A 56 -10.08 -10.31 24.31
C GLN A 56 -11.29 -10.53 23.39
N ALA A 57 -12.50 -10.60 23.95
CA ALA A 57 -13.73 -10.72 23.17
C ALA A 57 -13.96 -9.49 22.30
N LEU A 58 -13.81 -8.27 22.85
CA LEU A 58 -13.91 -7.00 22.12
C LEU A 58 -12.85 -6.86 21.03
N GLN A 59 -11.60 -7.26 21.32
CA GLN A 59 -10.54 -7.27 20.33
C GLN A 59 -10.88 -8.24 19.19
N ALA A 60 -11.39 -9.42 19.51
CA ALA A 60 -11.78 -10.40 18.49
C ALA A 60 -12.97 -9.94 17.65
N THR A 61 -13.93 -9.20 18.21
CA THR A 61 -14.93 -8.49 17.41
C THR A 61 -14.23 -7.42 16.57
N GLY A 62 -13.56 -6.42 17.16
CA GLY A 62 -12.96 -5.28 16.46
C GLY A 62 -12.01 -5.62 15.31
N VAL A 63 -11.21 -6.68 15.42
CA VAL A 63 -10.29 -7.13 14.36
C VAL A 63 -11.01 -7.55 13.08
N PHE A 64 -12.25 -8.05 13.17
CA PHE A 64 -13.09 -8.42 12.02
C PHE A 64 -13.99 -7.28 11.53
N LEU A 65 -14.11 -6.18 12.28
CA LEU A 65 -15.11 -5.11 12.06
C LEU A 65 -14.65 -3.97 11.16
N LYS A 66 -13.65 -4.19 10.30
CA LYS A 66 -13.33 -3.25 9.22
C LYS A 66 -14.54 -2.94 8.31
N ASN A 67 -15.63 -3.72 8.41
CA ASN A 67 -16.86 -3.58 7.64
C ASN A 67 -18.15 -3.34 8.48
N ASP A 68 -18.11 -3.33 9.82
CA ASP A 68 -19.34 -3.26 10.66
C ASP A 68 -19.08 -2.57 12.02
N GLU A 69 -18.82 -1.26 12.02
CA GLU A 69 -18.64 -0.47 13.25
C GLU A 69 -19.81 -0.65 14.24
N ASP A 70 -21.03 -0.85 13.71
CA ASP A 70 -22.26 -1.10 14.46
C ASP A 70 -22.16 -2.28 15.44
N ILE A 71 -21.46 -3.36 15.09
CA ILE A 71 -21.36 -4.54 15.98
C ILE A 71 -20.42 -4.26 17.15
N PHE A 72 -19.40 -3.42 16.94
CA PHE A 72 -18.49 -3.00 18.01
C PHE A 72 -19.24 -2.13 19.01
N GLU A 73 -19.96 -1.12 18.49
CA GLU A 73 -20.77 -0.23 19.31
C GLU A 73 -21.92 -0.99 20.01
N GLU A 74 -22.53 -2.00 19.37
CA GLU A 74 -23.49 -2.88 20.02
C GLU A 74 -22.84 -3.66 21.18
N ALA A 75 -21.62 -4.18 21.01
CA ALA A 75 -20.90 -4.87 22.08
C ALA A 75 -20.56 -3.94 23.26
N LEU A 76 -20.14 -2.69 22.97
CA LEU A 76 -19.90 -1.67 24.00
C LEU A 76 -21.20 -1.28 24.70
N ALA A 77 -22.30 -1.12 23.98
CA ALA A 77 -23.62 -0.84 24.55
C ALA A 77 -24.05 -1.95 25.53
N ARG A 78 -23.82 -3.23 25.20
CA ARG A 78 -24.08 -4.36 26.12
C ARG A 78 -23.25 -4.32 27.39
N ILE A 79 -22.01 -3.84 27.31
CA ILE A 79 -21.17 -3.64 28.51
C ILE A 79 -21.71 -2.46 29.33
N GLY A 80 -22.13 -1.38 28.67
CA GLY A 80 -22.75 -0.21 29.30
C GLY A 80 -24.06 -0.50 30.02
N GLU A 81 -24.84 -1.49 29.54
CA GLU A 81 -26.05 -1.98 30.23
C GLU A 81 -25.73 -2.56 31.63
N VAL A 82 -24.52 -3.11 31.80
CA VAL A 82 -24.09 -3.78 33.02
C VAL A 82 -23.24 -2.86 33.90
N ILE A 83 -22.40 -2.02 33.29
CA ILE A 83 -21.50 -1.11 33.98
C ILE A 83 -21.74 0.32 33.47
N PRO A 84 -22.31 1.22 34.28
CA PRO A 84 -22.49 2.61 33.87
C PRO A 84 -21.16 3.37 33.66
N ASP A 85 -20.08 2.94 34.33
CA ASP A 85 -18.76 3.57 34.28
C ASP A 85 -17.70 2.61 33.72
N PHE A 86 -17.78 2.33 32.41
CA PHE A 86 -16.86 1.43 31.69
C PHE A 86 -15.89 2.17 30.76
N ALA A 87 -15.71 3.48 30.96
CA ALA A 87 -14.87 4.32 30.09
C ALA A 87 -13.44 3.78 29.94
N ASP A 88 -12.88 3.17 31.00
CA ASP A 88 -11.54 2.56 30.97
C ASP A 88 -11.48 1.31 30.06
N LEU A 89 -12.54 0.48 30.07
CA LEU A 89 -12.66 -0.70 29.22
C LEU A 89 -12.90 -0.30 27.77
N GLU A 90 -13.74 0.70 27.52
CA GLU A 90 -13.98 1.25 26.20
C GLU A 90 -12.69 1.81 25.60
N GLU A 91 -12.01 2.71 26.32
CA GLU A 91 -10.76 3.31 25.84
C GLU A 91 -9.69 2.24 25.59
N GLY A 92 -9.58 1.25 26.49
CA GLY A 92 -8.68 0.11 26.32
C GLY A 92 -9.00 -0.72 25.07
N ALA A 93 -10.28 -0.99 24.82
CA ALA A 93 -10.71 -1.74 23.64
C ALA A 93 -10.45 -0.98 22.35
N ARG A 94 -10.79 0.31 22.29
CA ARG A 94 -10.52 1.18 21.12
C ARG A 94 -9.02 1.26 20.82
N ARG A 95 -8.18 1.38 21.86
CA ARG A 95 -6.71 1.34 21.71
C ARG A 95 -6.21 -0.01 21.18
N LEU A 96 -6.77 -1.13 21.63
CA LEU A 96 -6.40 -2.47 21.16
C LEU A 96 -6.78 -2.70 19.70
N VAL A 97 -7.96 -2.24 19.28
CA VAL A 97 -8.40 -2.28 17.88
C VAL A 97 -7.44 -1.47 17.00
N ALA A 98 -7.13 -0.23 17.41
CA ALA A 98 -6.15 0.61 16.71
C ALA A 98 -4.75 -0.04 16.65
N ALA A 99 -4.28 -0.64 17.74
CA ALA A 99 -2.98 -1.31 17.79
C ALA A 99 -2.91 -2.58 16.90
N GLY A 100 -4.00 -3.34 16.82
CA GLY A 100 -4.15 -4.48 15.91
C GLY A 100 -4.04 -4.05 14.44
N ASP A 101 -4.62 -2.90 14.10
CA ASP A 101 -4.50 -2.32 12.77
C ASP A 101 -3.06 -1.93 12.43
N TRP A 102 -2.34 -1.29 13.34
CA TRP A 102 -0.94 -0.92 13.12
C TRP A 102 -0.03 -2.13 12.93
N SER A 103 -0.21 -3.18 13.73
CA SER A 103 0.58 -4.41 13.63
C SER A 103 0.38 -5.11 12.29
N ARG A 104 -0.88 -5.15 11.79
CA ARG A 104 -1.20 -5.71 10.48
C ARG A 104 -0.62 -4.86 9.34
N ILE A 105 -0.78 -3.53 9.39
CA ILE A 105 -0.22 -2.62 8.38
C ILE A 105 1.30 -2.73 8.36
N LEU A 106 1.94 -2.79 9.52
CA LEU A 106 3.39 -2.98 9.64
C LEU A 106 3.83 -4.34 9.07
N ALA A 107 3.11 -5.42 9.37
CA ALA A 107 3.39 -6.74 8.81
C ALA A 107 3.26 -6.75 7.27
N GLN A 108 2.20 -6.12 6.74
CA GLN A 108 2.03 -5.93 5.29
C GLN A 108 3.19 -5.16 4.68
N ARG A 109 3.63 -4.06 5.31
CA ARG A 109 4.77 -3.26 4.83
C ARG A 109 6.09 -4.01 4.91
N ARG A 110 6.32 -4.75 5.99
CA ARG A 110 7.49 -5.63 6.13
C ARG A 110 7.50 -6.66 5.01
N ARG A 111 6.35 -7.24 4.67
CA ARG A 111 6.22 -8.15 3.52
C ARG A 111 6.52 -7.46 2.20
N LEU A 112 6.00 -6.26 1.96
CA LEU A 112 6.25 -5.51 0.71
C LEU A 112 7.72 -5.09 0.55
N ARG A 113 8.44 -4.85 1.65
CA ARG A 113 9.87 -4.53 1.66
C ARG A 113 10.78 -5.75 1.70
N ALA A 114 10.22 -6.93 2.01
CA ALA A 114 11.00 -8.15 1.99
C ALA A 114 11.38 -8.44 0.54
N GLU A 115 12.59 -8.96 0.35
CA GLU A 115 12.94 -9.49 -0.97
C GLU A 115 11.91 -10.55 -1.35
N PRO A 116 11.35 -10.47 -2.57
CA PRO A 116 10.37 -11.44 -3.05
C PRO A 116 10.96 -12.85 -2.96
N ALA A 117 10.14 -13.82 -2.57
CA ALA A 117 10.58 -15.21 -2.60
C ALA A 117 10.93 -15.61 -4.04
N ALA A 118 11.87 -16.53 -4.21
CA ALA A 118 12.30 -16.98 -5.55
C ALA A 118 11.13 -17.43 -6.46
N GLU A 119 10.06 -17.96 -5.86
CA GLU A 119 8.80 -18.30 -6.53
C GLU A 119 8.02 -17.06 -6.98
N GLU A 120 7.83 -16.07 -6.11
CA GLU A 120 7.17 -14.79 -6.43
C GLU A 120 7.94 -14.06 -7.55
N ASP A 121 9.27 -14.09 -7.50
CA ASP A 121 10.16 -13.58 -8.54
C ASP A 121 10.05 -14.32 -9.87
N ALA A 122 9.89 -15.65 -9.84
CA ALA A 122 9.66 -16.43 -11.05
C ALA A 122 8.31 -16.09 -11.69
N VAL A 123 7.26 -15.93 -10.88
CA VAL A 123 5.92 -15.51 -11.34
C VAL A 123 5.98 -14.10 -11.94
N TYR A 124 6.66 -13.16 -11.28
CA TYR A 124 6.85 -11.81 -11.80
C TYR A 124 7.60 -11.80 -13.13
N ARG A 125 8.75 -12.49 -13.21
CA ARG A 125 9.53 -12.62 -14.45
C ARG A 125 8.71 -13.24 -15.58
N HIS A 126 7.92 -14.28 -15.29
CA HIS A 126 7.04 -14.89 -16.28
C HIS A 126 5.97 -13.93 -16.82
N ARG A 127 5.37 -13.09 -15.96
CA ARG A 127 4.42 -12.04 -16.40
C ARG A 127 5.10 -10.99 -17.26
N VAL A 128 6.26 -10.50 -16.84
CA VAL A 128 7.07 -9.54 -17.61
C VAL A 128 7.41 -10.10 -18.99
N ASP A 129 7.84 -11.37 -19.07
CA ASP A 129 8.15 -12.03 -20.33
C ASP A 129 6.91 -12.20 -21.22
N THR A 130 5.75 -12.52 -20.63
CA THR A 130 4.47 -12.62 -21.35
C THR A 130 4.05 -11.28 -21.94
N ASP A 131 4.13 -10.19 -21.16
CA ASP A 131 3.80 -8.86 -21.65
C ASP A 131 4.80 -8.37 -22.70
N ARG A 132 6.10 -8.68 -22.54
CA ARG A 132 7.12 -8.47 -23.57
C ARG A 132 6.79 -9.21 -24.86
N GLN A 133 6.38 -10.48 -24.79
CA GLN A 133 5.97 -11.23 -25.97
C GLN A 133 4.75 -10.58 -26.66
N ARG A 134 3.78 -10.08 -25.91
CA ARG A 134 2.63 -9.35 -26.48
C ARG A 134 3.06 -8.08 -27.19
N VAL A 135 3.97 -7.28 -26.60
CA VAL A 135 4.53 -6.07 -27.21
C VAL A 135 5.31 -6.44 -28.48
N ARG A 136 6.18 -7.45 -28.42
CA ARG A 136 6.89 -8.01 -29.58
C ARG A 136 5.93 -8.39 -30.70
N HIS A 137 4.90 -9.18 -30.41
CA HIS A 137 3.92 -9.57 -31.43
C HIS A 137 3.13 -8.39 -32.01
N LYS A 138 2.83 -7.37 -31.20
CA LYS A 138 2.03 -6.22 -31.62
C LYS A 138 2.82 -5.20 -32.45
N PHE A 139 4.07 -4.93 -32.07
CA PHE A 139 4.88 -3.87 -32.64
C PHE A 139 6.04 -4.37 -33.51
N PHE A 140 6.54 -5.58 -33.24
CA PHE A 140 7.73 -6.18 -33.86
C PHE A 140 7.41 -7.58 -34.45
N PRO A 141 6.44 -7.70 -35.37
CA PRO A 141 6.09 -9.00 -35.96
C PRO A 141 7.32 -9.63 -36.64
N SER A 142 7.56 -10.90 -36.35
CA SER A 142 8.67 -11.66 -36.94
C SER A 142 8.49 -11.82 -38.46
N LYS A 143 9.59 -12.10 -39.18
CA LYS A 143 9.62 -12.26 -40.65
C LYS A 143 8.53 -13.20 -41.19
N ALA A 144 8.18 -14.26 -40.46
CA ALA A 144 7.11 -15.19 -40.82
C ALA A 144 5.71 -14.54 -40.85
N LEU A 145 5.45 -13.53 -40.01
CA LEU A 145 4.19 -12.79 -39.96
C LEU A 145 4.14 -11.62 -40.96
N VAL A 146 5.27 -10.98 -41.24
CA VAL A 146 5.38 -9.87 -42.21
C VAL A 146 5.25 -10.37 -43.66
N ILE A 147 5.87 -11.50 -43.99
CA ILE A 147 5.79 -12.11 -45.33
C ILE A 147 4.36 -12.61 -45.63
N LEU A 148 3.59 -13.01 -44.62
CA LEU A 148 2.25 -13.57 -44.79
C LEU A 148 1.09 -12.56 -44.78
N LYS A 149 1.29 -11.30 -44.37
CA LYS A 149 0.30 -10.22 -44.52
C LYS A 149 0.89 -8.87 -44.08
N ALA A 150 0.85 -7.87 -44.96
CA ALA A 150 0.85 -6.46 -44.58
C ALA A 150 -0.40 -6.19 -43.72
N ARG A 151 -0.33 -6.50 -42.43
CA ARG A 151 -1.47 -6.39 -41.51
C ARG A 151 -1.70 -4.90 -41.25
N LYS A 152 -2.73 -4.36 -41.89
CA LYS A 152 -3.50 -3.23 -41.39
C LYS A 152 -3.91 -3.56 -39.95
N ILE A 153 -3.27 -2.94 -38.97
CA ILE A 153 -3.68 -3.03 -37.57
C ILE A 153 -4.91 -2.15 -37.44
N SER A 154 -6.05 -2.71 -37.01
CA SER A 154 -7.22 -1.90 -36.68
C SER A 154 -7.45 -1.88 -35.18
N HIS A 155 -7.63 -0.69 -34.63
CA HIS A 155 -8.04 -0.48 -33.25
C HIS A 155 -8.97 0.72 -33.21
N SER A 156 -10.09 0.59 -32.50
CA SER A 156 -11.05 1.70 -32.28
C SER A 156 -11.47 2.44 -33.57
N GLY A 157 -11.75 1.68 -34.63
CA GLY A 157 -12.21 2.24 -35.92
C GLY A 157 -11.14 2.90 -36.78
N HIS A 158 -9.86 2.88 -36.37
CA HIS A 158 -8.75 3.40 -37.17
C HIS A 158 -7.85 2.24 -37.62
N SER A 159 -7.37 2.31 -38.86
CA SER A 159 -6.48 1.30 -39.43
C SER A 159 -5.20 1.94 -39.93
N TRP A 160 -4.06 1.41 -39.52
CA TRP A 160 -2.75 1.84 -40.00
C TRP A 160 -1.90 0.64 -40.41
N THR A 161 -0.99 0.88 -41.36
CA THR A 161 0.07 -0.06 -41.71
C THR A 161 1.22 0.15 -40.73
N ASN A 162 1.75 -0.92 -40.12
CA ASN A 162 2.90 -0.79 -39.24
C ASN A 162 4.08 -0.18 -40.03
N PRO A 163 4.58 1.03 -39.67
CA PRO A 163 5.57 1.75 -40.47
C PRO A 163 7.01 1.22 -40.28
N MET A 164 7.19 0.19 -39.46
CA MET A 164 8.50 -0.40 -39.17
C MET A 164 9.07 -1.15 -40.39
N SER A 165 10.14 -0.61 -40.98
CA SER A 165 10.92 -1.28 -42.02
C SER A 165 11.73 -2.45 -41.44
N GLU A 166 12.11 -3.40 -42.30
CA GLU A 166 12.91 -4.57 -41.89
C GLU A 166 14.27 -4.16 -41.31
N GLU A 167 14.89 -3.11 -41.86
CA GLU A 167 16.13 -2.53 -41.34
C GLU A 167 15.98 -1.88 -39.96
N LEU A 168 14.85 -1.22 -39.70
CA LEU A 168 14.59 -0.58 -38.40
C LEU A 168 14.33 -1.65 -37.32
N ASN A 169 13.59 -2.70 -37.67
CA ASN A 169 13.32 -3.83 -36.78
C ASN A 169 14.60 -4.60 -36.41
N ALA A 170 15.54 -4.75 -37.33
CA ALA A 170 16.83 -5.41 -37.07
C ALA A 170 17.78 -4.61 -36.16
N LYS A 171 17.53 -3.32 -35.95
CA LYS A 171 18.36 -2.41 -35.14
C LYS A 171 17.81 -2.17 -33.73
N ILE A 172 16.58 -2.60 -33.45
CA ILE A 172 15.95 -2.42 -32.13
C ILE A 172 16.29 -3.64 -31.30
N ASP A 173 17.28 -3.49 -30.41
CA ASP A 173 17.64 -4.52 -29.46
C ASP A 173 16.60 -4.55 -28.33
N ASP A 174 15.96 -5.68 -28.13
CA ASP A 174 14.84 -5.82 -27.19
C ASP A 174 15.29 -5.77 -25.72
N LYS A 175 16.58 -6.02 -25.48
CA LYS A 175 17.16 -6.05 -24.15
C LYS A 175 18.37 -5.13 -24.08
N ALA A 176 18.13 -3.90 -23.64
CA ALA A 176 19.16 -3.24 -22.87
C ALA A 176 18.75 -3.19 -21.41
N PHE A 177 19.71 -3.45 -20.53
CA PHE A 177 19.57 -3.26 -19.10
C PHE A 177 19.47 -1.75 -18.82
N ASN A 178 18.27 -1.20 -18.89
CA ASN A 178 17.96 -0.03 -18.08
C ASN A 178 17.07 -0.45 -16.91
N ASP A 179 17.15 0.35 -15.85
CA ASP A 179 16.48 0.09 -14.58
C ASP A 179 14.94 0.11 -14.71
N SER A 180 14.43 0.60 -15.86
CA SER A 180 13.02 0.69 -16.20
C SER A 180 12.51 -0.42 -17.15
N GLY A 181 13.37 -1.37 -17.57
CA GLY A 181 13.00 -2.47 -18.45
C GLY A 181 12.57 -2.07 -19.87
N LEU A 182 12.88 -0.83 -20.30
CA LEU A 182 12.64 -0.28 -21.63
C LEU A 182 13.91 -0.38 -22.51
N PRO A 183 13.82 -0.24 -23.85
CA PRO A 183 15.00 -0.15 -24.69
C PRO A 183 15.84 1.06 -24.27
N ALA A 184 17.11 0.86 -23.90
CA ALA A 184 18.02 1.97 -23.65
C ALA A 184 18.26 2.76 -24.94
N ALA A 185 18.64 4.02 -24.81
CA ALA A 185 18.81 4.93 -25.92
C ALA A 185 20.21 4.75 -26.54
N HIS A 186 20.63 3.53 -26.88
CA HIS A 186 21.99 3.21 -27.37
C HIS A 186 22.19 3.43 -28.86
N VAL A 187 21.16 3.88 -29.59
CA VAL A 187 21.24 4.08 -31.05
C VAL A 187 22.24 5.18 -31.42
N THR A 188 22.43 6.19 -30.57
CA THR A 188 23.42 7.27 -30.77
C THR A 188 24.01 7.73 -29.43
N SER A 189 25.21 8.31 -29.47
CA SER A 189 25.85 8.94 -28.29
C SER A 189 24.97 10.04 -27.68
N THR A 190 24.27 10.80 -28.53
CA THR A 190 23.27 11.80 -28.14
C THR A 190 22.13 11.18 -27.34
N ALA A 191 21.58 10.07 -27.83
CA ALA A 191 20.46 9.39 -27.18
C ALA A 191 20.88 8.85 -25.81
N ALA A 192 22.08 8.27 -25.69
CA ALA A 192 22.64 7.83 -24.41
C ALA A 192 22.90 9.00 -23.43
N ALA A 193 23.32 10.16 -23.94
CA ALA A 193 23.49 11.35 -23.11
C ALA A 193 22.16 11.92 -22.61
N ILE A 194 21.12 11.91 -23.45
CA ILE A 194 19.76 12.30 -23.05
C ILE A 194 19.22 11.33 -21.99
N GLU A 195 19.41 10.02 -22.15
CA GLU A 195 19.01 9.04 -21.13
C GLU A 195 19.73 9.29 -19.81
N ARG A 196 21.05 9.52 -19.84
CA ARG A 196 21.83 9.85 -18.64
C ARG A 196 21.33 11.15 -17.99
N TRP A 197 20.99 12.16 -18.79
CA TRP A 197 20.38 13.37 -18.27
C TRP A 197 19.02 13.09 -17.62
N CYS A 198 18.16 12.28 -18.22
CA CYS A 198 16.88 11.91 -17.62
C CYS A 198 17.06 11.23 -16.26
N LYS A 199 18.05 10.32 -16.14
CA LYS A 199 18.32 9.59 -14.90
C LYS A 199 19.00 10.44 -13.81
N GLU A 200 19.99 11.24 -14.18
CA GLU A 200 20.91 11.85 -13.22
C GLU A 200 20.85 13.39 -13.20
N GLY A 201 20.46 14.01 -14.31
CA GLY A 201 20.60 15.46 -14.54
C GLY A 201 19.29 16.24 -14.68
N SER A 202 18.15 15.55 -14.74
CA SER A 202 16.80 16.13 -14.91
C SER A 202 16.29 16.81 -13.64
N TRP A 203 16.95 16.54 -12.52
CA TRP A 203 16.70 17.16 -11.24
C TRP A 203 17.97 17.75 -10.65
N SER A 204 17.81 18.76 -9.82
CA SER A 204 18.89 19.32 -9.00
C SER A 204 18.36 19.68 -7.62
N PHE A 205 19.23 19.71 -6.63
CA PHE A 205 18.88 20.19 -5.29
C PHE A 205 19.70 21.43 -4.93
N CYS A 206 19.06 22.32 -4.17
CA CYS A 206 19.73 23.50 -3.62
C CYS A 206 20.67 23.08 -2.49
N SER A 207 21.94 23.51 -2.50
CA SER A 207 22.86 23.19 -1.40
C SER A 207 22.50 23.86 -0.08
N ASN A 208 21.69 24.93 -0.10
CA ASN A 208 21.27 25.65 1.10
C ASN A 208 19.96 25.12 1.71
N CYS A 209 18.92 24.97 0.89
CA CYS A 209 17.58 24.57 1.39
C CYS A 209 17.18 23.13 1.01
N HIS A 210 18.04 22.39 0.32
CA HIS A 210 17.83 21.00 -0.13
C HIS A 210 16.54 20.75 -0.94
N LEU A 211 15.88 21.80 -1.43
CA LEU A 211 14.68 21.67 -2.24
C LEU A 211 15.04 21.07 -3.60
N LEU A 212 14.37 19.98 -3.96
CA LEU A 212 14.49 19.33 -5.26
C LEU A 212 13.78 20.17 -6.33
N ARG A 213 14.39 20.33 -7.50
CA ARG A 213 13.82 21.08 -8.62
C ARG A 213 14.05 20.40 -9.95
N PRO A 214 13.06 20.47 -10.86
CA PRO A 214 13.27 20.06 -12.22
C PRO A 214 14.27 21.00 -12.89
N ARG A 215 15.11 20.45 -13.74
CA ARG A 215 16.07 21.18 -14.57
C ARG A 215 15.63 21.06 -16.03
N HIS A 216 15.87 22.11 -16.80
CA HIS A 216 15.66 22.06 -18.24
C HIS A 216 16.87 21.46 -18.95
N LEU A 217 16.62 20.60 -19.94
CA LEU A 217 17.66 20.03 -20.80
C LEU A 217 18.28 21.16 -21.65
N LYS A 218 19.60 21.30 -21.58
CA LYS A 218 20.37 22.24 -22.43
C LYS A 218 21.31 21.47 -23.35
N GLU A 219 21.80 22.09 -24.41
CA GLU A 219 22.77 21.46 -25.33
C GLU A 219 24.03 20.95 -24.60
N ALA A 220 24.50 21.71 -23.60
CA ALA A 220 25.64 21.29 -22.78
C ALA A 220 25.39 19.98 -22.00
N ASP A 221 24.13 19.65 -21.71
CA ASP A 221 23.77 18.42 -21.01
C ASP A 221 23.92 17.16 -21.87
N VAL A 222 23.86 17.34 -23.19
CA VAL A 222 24.13 16.27 -24.16
C VAL A 222 25.64 15.95 -24.19
N ALA A 223 26.50 16.90 -23.85
CA ALA A 223 27.95 16.69 -23.77
C ALA A 223 28.41 16.21 -22.38
N ARG A 224 27.72 16.63 -21.31
CA ARG A 224 28.09 16.29 -19.91
C ARG A 224 26.89 16.35 -18.98
N THR A 225 26.79 15.40 -18.04
CA THR A 225 25.85 15.54 -16.91
C THR A 225 26.39 16.58 -15.94
N ALA A 226 25.65 17.68 -15.69
CA ALA A 226 26.05 18.66 -14.69
C ALA A 226 25.92 18.08 -13.26
N ALA A 227 26.64 18.67 -12.32
CA ALA A 227 26.53 18.29 -10.91
C ALA A 227 25.08 18.48 -10.40
N PRO A 228 24.60 17.60 -9.51
CA PRO A 228 23.22 17.64 -9.02
C PRO A 228 22.95 18.81 -8.07
N CYS A 229 24.00 19.47 -7.56
CA CYS A 229 23.90 20.59 -6.64
C CYS A 229 23.90 21.93 -7.39
N THR A 230 22.93 22.79 -7.08
CA THR A 230 22.99 24.22 -7.39
C THR A 230 23.31 25.02 -6.12
N SER A 231 24.16 26.04 -6.21
CA SER A 231 24.64 26.81 -5.05
C SER A 231 23.51 27.59 -4.35
N THR A 232 22.58 28.13 -5.14
CA THR A 232 21.45 28.92 -4.66
C THR A 232 20.27 28.73 -5.60
N CYS A 233 19.09 28.43 -5.05
CA CYS A 233 17.85 28.34 -5.82
C CYS A 233 17.05 29.65 -5.72
N PRO A 234 16.17 29.94 -6.70
CA PRO A 234 15.32 31.13 -6.68
C PRO A 234 14.46 31.30 -5.41
N SER A 235 14.15 30.22 -4.66
CA SER A 235 13.46 30.36 -3.37
C SER A 235 14.38 30.82 -2.25
N CYS A 236 15.66 30.47 -2.26
CA CYS A 236 16.62 31.03 -1.31
C CYS A 236 16.89 32.52 -1.59
N GLU A 237 16.72 32.95 -2.84
CA GLU A 237 17.00 34.31 -3.29
C GLU A 237 15.86 35.30 -2.98
N LYS A 238 14.60 34.84 -2.97
CA LYS A 238 13.39 35.69 -2.94
C LYS A 238 12.69 35.84 -1.56
N GLN A 239 13.38 35.67 -0.43
CA GLN A 239 12.84 35.61 0.95
C GLN A 239 12.25 34.25 1.39
N PRO A 240 11.97 34.12 2.70
CA PRO A 240 12.76 33.30 3.61
C PRO A 240 12.70 31.82 3.22
N ALA A 241 13.68 31.05 3.68
CA ALA A 241 13.82 29.63 3.35
C ALA A 241 12.45 28.91 3.30
N PRO A 242 12.20 28.09 2.26
CA PRO A 242 10.91 27.42 2.10
C PRO A 242 10.50 26.77 3.42
N TRP A 243 9.25 26.98 3.83
CA TRP A 243 8.75 26.49 5.10
C TRP A 243 8.95 24.97 5.17
N VAL A 244 9.78 24.55 6.12
CA VAL A 244 9.99 23.14 6.46
C VAL A 244 9.08 22.84 7.63
N PRO A 245 8.20 21.82 7.54
CA PRO A 245 7.35 21.42 8.66
C PRO A 245 8.19 21.16 9.90
N LYS A 246 7.89 21.86 10.98
CA LYS A 246 8.44 21.65 12.31
C LYS A 246 7.63 20.58 13.03
N VAL A 247 8.16 20.08 14.14
CA VAL A 247 7.44 19.11 15.00
C VAL A 247 6.09 19.66 15.45
N ASP A 248 6.02 20.97 15.73
CA ASP A 248 4.78 21.64 16.14
C ASP A 248 3.74 21.77 15.03
N ASP A 249 4.15 21.63 13.76
CA ASP A 249 3.23 21.65 12.61
C ASP A 249 2.54 20.29 12.41
N VAL A 250 3.00 19.24 13.11
CA VAL A 250 2.36 17.91 13.12
C VAL A 250 1.21 17.91 14.14
N PRO A 251 -0.01 17.45 13.82
CA PRO A 251 -1.10 17.33 14.79
C PRO A 251 -0.71 16.51 16.02
N GLU A 252 -1.15 16.93 17.21
CA GLU A 252 -0.80 16.28 18.48
C GLU A 252 -1.03 14.76 18.51
N PRO A 253 -2.12 14.19 17.94
CA PRO A 253 -2.30 12.73 17.87
C PRO A 253 -1.23 11.97 17.07
N LEU A 254 -0.51 12.67 16.19
CA LEU A 254 0.55 12.13 15.35
C LEU A 254 1.96 12.46 15.90
N ARG A 255 2.05 13.17 17.02
CA ARG A 255 3.32 13.40 17.73
C ARG A 255 3.66 12.19 18.58
N ASN A 256 4.96 11.95 18.78
CA ASN A 256 5.47 10.91 19.68
C ASN A 256 4.97 9.49 19.40
N LEU A 257 4.63 9.19 18.14
CA LEU A 257 4.23 7.85 17.73
C LEU A 257 5.34 6.84 18.04
N SER A 258 4.96 5.63 18.44
CA SER A 258 5.94 4.55 18.60
C SER A 258 6.64 4.28 17.26
N ARG A 259 7.87 3.77 17.32
CA ARG A 259 8.65 3.44 16.11
C ARG A 259 7.86 2.55 15.15
N ASP A 260 7.08 1.60 15.67
CA ASP A 260 6.27 0.70 14.88
C ASP A 260 5.10 1.41 14.18
N VAL A 261 4.41 2.33 14.87
CA VAL A 261 3.33 3.12 14.28
C VAL A 261 3.87 4.10 13.24
N ALA A 262 5.01 4.75 13.52
CA ALA A 262 5.69 5.61 12.55
C ALA A 262 6.10 4.83 11.28
N MET A 263 6.64 3.62 11.45
CA MET A 263 6.96 2.72 10.33
C MET A 263 5.71 2.22 9.59
N ALA A 264 4.58 2.11 10.27
CA ALA A 264 3.28 1.76 9.69
C ALA A 264 2.57 2.95 9.00
N LEU A 265 3.00 4.19 9.26
CA LEU A 265 2.47 5.41 8.63
C LEU A 265 3.33 5.99 7.51
N ARG A 266 4.65 5.74 7.52
CA ARG A 266 5.59 6.23 6.49
C ARG A 266 5.04 6.00 5.06
N PRO A 267 5.03 6.97 4.14
CA PRO A 267 4.61 6.71 2.76
C PRO A 267 5.32 5.46 2.21
N LEU A 268 4.62 4.63 1.42
CA LEU A 268 5.30 3.54 0.73
C LEU A 268 6.38 4.18 -0.15
N ASP A 269 7.63 3.80 0.08
CA ASP A 269 8.72 4.19 -0.82
C ASP A 269 8.34 3.54 -2.16
N VAL A 270 7.92 4.34 -3.14
CA VAL A 270 7.61 3.84 -4.48
C VAL A 270 8.96 3.51 -5.08
N ASP A 271 9.25 2.22 -5.30
CA ASP A 271 10.50 1.78 -5.92
C ASP A 271 10.73 2.60 -7.20
N CYS A 272 11.84 3.33 -7.21
CA CYS A 272 12.36 4.05 -8.36
C CYS A 272 13.40 3.20 -9.10
#